data_AF-A0A6L9KE96-F1
#
_entry.id   AF-A0A6L9KE96-F1
#
_cell.length_a   1.000
_cell.length_b   1.000
_cell.length_c   1.000
_cell.angle_alpha   90.00
_cell.angle_beta   90.00
_cell.angle_gamma   90.00
#
_symmetry.space_group_name_H-M   'P 1'
#
loop_
_entity.id
_entity.type
_entity.pdbx_description
1 polymer ?
#
loop_
_entity_poly.entity_id
_entity_poly.type
_entity_poly.pdbx_seq_one_letter_code
_entity_poly.pdbx_strand_id
1 'polypeptide(L)'
;MIDISLLALAYFFMEFVAWSNHNYVMHGFLWKWHKDHHRKDNLQGLPKKTEDQRFEKNDLFFLVYAIPAIVLLIVGFSMHYLPMVFIGIGITLYGFTYFAIHDIIIHHRIKISFLNKKHNYFIQAIIRAHTAHHKPKNKKDFNNYGLLIFSPRYFKS
;
A
#
# COMPACT_ATOMS: atom_id res chain seq x y z
N MET A 1 0.60 -12.67 -25.59
CA MET A 1 -0.30 -13.16 -24.51
C MET A 1 0.48 -13.50 -23.24
N ILE A 2 1.59 -14.24 -23.34
CA ILE A 2 2.43 -14.61 -22.19
C ILE A 2 2.90 -13.38 -21.39
N ASP A 3 3.37 -12.33 -22.05
CA ASP A 3 3.90 -11.14 -21.35
C ASP A 3 2.82 -10.38 -20.56
N ILE A 4 1.61 -10.27 -21.10
CA ILE A 4 0.47 -9.67 -20.40
C ILE A 4 0.08 -10.53 -19.19
N SER A 5 0.14 -11.85 -19.31
CA SER A 5 -0.08 -12.76 -18.17
C SER A 5 0.99 -12.60 -17.10
N LEU A 6 2.26 -12.40 -17.48
CA LEU A 6 3.36 -12.14 -16.53
C LEU A 6 3.16 -10.81 -15.80
N LEU A 7 2.73 -9.76 -16.50
CA LEU A 7 2.38 -8.48 -15.89
C LEU A 7 1.26 -8.65 -14.87
N ALA A 8 0.15 -9.29 -15.28
CA ALA A 8 -1.00 -9.50 -14.40
C ALA A 8 -0.60 -10.35 -13.16
N LEU A 9 0.15 -11.42 -13.38
CA LEU A 9 0.66 -12.28 -12.30
C LEU A 9 1.55 -11.47 -11.34
N ALA A 10 2.49 -10.68 -11.85
CA ALA A 10 3.35 -9.84 -11.03
C ALA A 10 2.52 -8.81 -10.22
N TYR A 11 1.55 -8.15 -10.87
CA TYR A 11 0.67 -7.19 -10.21
C TYR A 11 -0.11 -7.81 -9.04
N PHE A 12 -0.77 -8.95 -9.25
CA PHE A 12 -1.54 -9.59 -8.18
C PHE A 12 -0.66 -10.24 -7.12
N PHE A 13 0.49 -10.79 -7.52
CA PHE A 13 1.46 -11.36 -6.58
C PHE A 13 2.03 -10.31 -5.63
N MET A 14 2.14 -9.05 -6.08
CA MET A 14 2.59 -7.96 -5.21
C MET A 14 1.66 -7.72 -4.01
N GLU A 15 0.38 -8.08 -4.05
CA GLU A 15 -0.48 -8.04 -2.86
C GLU A 15 0.01 -8.98 -1.77
N PHE A 16 0.46 -10.18 -2.14
CA PHE A 16 1.06 -11.13 -1.20
C PHE A 16 2.41 -10.60 -0.66
N VAL A 17 3.22 -9.99 -1.53
CA VAL A 17 4.49 -9.36 -1.12
C VAL A 17 4.25 -8.20 -0.16
N ALA A 18 3.28 -7.33 -0.46
CA ALA A 18 2.91 -6.21 0.39
C ALA A 18 2.38 -6.67 1.74
N TRP A 19 1.46 -7.64 1.76
CA TRP A 19 0.94 -8.23 2.99
C TRP A 19 2.05 -8.82 3.87
N SER A 20 2.94 -9.62 3.27
CA SER A 20 4.02 -10.28 4.01
C SER A 20 5.04 -9.28 4.55
N ASN A 21 5.44 -8.30 3.75
CA ASN A 21 6.32 -7.23 4.21
C ASN A 21 5.66 -6.38 5.29
N HIS A 22 4.38 -6.04 5.14
CA HIS A 22 3.68 -5.26 6.15
C HIS A 22 3.63 -6.00 7.49
N ASN A 23 3.27 -7.29 7.48
CA ASN A 23 3.19 -8.12 8.69
C ASN A 23 4.57 -8.39 9.34
N TYR A 24 5.54 -8.87 8.57
CA TYR A 24 6.79 -9.40 9.14
C TYR A 24 7.94 -8.39 9.15
N VAL A 25 7.98 -7.44 8.19
CA VAL A 25 9.07 -6.48 8.06
C VAL A 25 8.71 -5.16 8.73
N MET A 26 7.59 -4.54 8.32
CA MET A 26 7.16 -3.24 8.83
C MET A 26 6.69 -3.33 10.28
N HIS A 27 5.87 -4.32 10.62
CA HIS A 27 5.48 -4.59 12.02
C HIS A 27 6.49 -5.43 12.81
N GLY A 28 7.59 -5.85 12.18
CA GLY A 28 8.69 -6.55 12.82
C GLY A 28 9.90 -5.64 13.02
N PHE A 29 11.02 -5.98 12.38
CA PHE A 29 12.31 -5.35 12.64
C PHE A 29 12.43 -3.92 12.11
N LEU A 30 11.64 -3.52 11.10
CA LEU A 30 11.58 -2.14 10.59
C LEU A 30 10.41 -1.33 11.17
N TRP A 31 9.87 -1.74 12.33
CA TRP A 31 8.85 -0.96 13.04
C TRP A 31 9.26 0.49 13.32
N LYS A 32 10.55 0.77 13.50
CA LYS A 32 11.04 2.14 13.68
C LYS A 32 10.75 3.05 12.47
N TRP A 33 10.59 2.50 11.26
CA TRP A 33 10.23 3.24 10.05
C TRP A 33 8.72 3.32 9.85
N HIS A 34 7.95 2.38 10.41
CA HIS A 34 6.50 2.31 10.23
C HIS A 34 5.71 2.94 11.40
N LYS A 35 6.32 3.09 12.57
CA LYS A 35 5.67 3.57 13.81
C LYS A 35 5.10 4.98 13.69
N ASP A 36 5.78 5.88 12.98
CA ASP A 36 5.34 7.28 12.82
C ASP A 36 4.05 7.37 11.99
N HIS A 37 3.94 6.53 10.96
CA HIS A 37 2.74 6.34 10.17
C HIS A 37 1.54 5.91 11.04
N HIS A 38 1.68 4.84 11.82
CA HIS A 38 0.64 4.42 12.78
C HIS A 38 0.28 5.48 13.81
N ARG A 39 1.27 6.21 14.31
CA ARG A 39 1.05 7.24 15.32
C ARG A 39 0.20 8.39 14.76
N LYS A 40 0.47 8.83 13.53
CA LYS A 40 -0.29 9.92 12.89
C LYS A 40 -1.76 9.58 12.73
N ASP A 41 -2.10 8.35 12.34
CA ASP A 41 -3.51 7.96 12.23
C ASP A 41 -4.20 7.92 13.58
N ASN A 42 -3.51 7.44 14.61
CA ASN A 42 -4.03 7.41 15.97
C ASN A 42 -4.29 8.82 16.56
N LEU A 43 -3.51 9.82 16.13
CA LEU A 43 -3.59 11.20 16.62
C LEU A 43 -4.65 12.08 15.93
N GLN A 44 -5.53 11.54 15.07
CA GLN A 44 -6.56 12.30 14.33
C GLN A 44 -7.62 13.06 15.19
N GLY A 45 -7.36 13.33 16.48
CA GLY A 45 -8.19 14.16 17.36
C GLY A 45 -7.44 15.06 18.34
N LEU A 46 -6.10 15.12 18.32
CA LEU A 46 -5.30 16.03 19.15
C LEU A 46 -4.75 17.19 18.30
N PRO A 47 -4.63 18.42 18.86
CA PRO A 47 -4.14 19.57 18.11
C PRO A 47 -2.74 19.27 17.57
N LYS A 48 -2.67 19.29 16.25
CA LYS A 48 -1.57 18.94 15.34
C LYS A 48 -0.38 19.91 15.44
N LYS A 49 0.02 20.31 16.65
CA LYS A 49 0.87 21.50 16.84
C LYS A 49 2.30 21.38 16.29
N THR A 50 2.72 20.22 15.77
CA THR A 50 4.13 20.02 15.35
C THR A 50 4.39 19.14 14.13
N GLU A 51 3.41 18.42 13.53
CA GLU A 51 3.70 17.47 12.44
C GLU A 51 2.83 17.70 11.21
N ASP A 52 3.04 18.84 10.53
CA ASP A 52 2.63 19.02 9.13
C ASP A 52 3.69 18.44 8.17
N GLN A 53 4.21 17.25 8.52
CA GLN A 53 5.22 16.60 7.72
C GLN A 53 4.53 15.91 6.55
N ARG A 54 4.65 16.51 5.37
CA ARG A 54 4.34 15.88 4.07
C ARG A 54 5.07 14.56 3.87
N PHE A 55 6.14 14.28 4.63
CA PHE A 55 6.94 13.06 4.56
C PHE A 55 6.86 12.25 5.85
N GLU A 56 6.95 10.94 5.74
CA GLU A 56 7.01 9.95 6.81
C GLU A 56 8.24 9.07 6.61
N LYS A 57 8.82 8.53 7.69
CA LYS A 57 9.87 7.51 7.57
C LYS A 57 9.35 6.28 6.84
N ASN A 58 8.05 6.04 6.94
CA ASN A 58 7.35 5.03 6.16
C ASN A 58 7.54 5.21 4.65
N ASP A 59 7.77 6.43 4.16
CA ASP A 59 8.00 6.69 2.74
C ASP A 59 9.27 6.01 2.21
N LEU A 60 10.21 5.65 3.09
CA LEU A 60 11.41 4.88 2.71
C LEU A 60 11.04 3.52 2.11
N PHE A 61 9.92 2.93 2.51
CA PHE A 61 9.46 1.66 1.94
C PHE A 61 9.08 1.80 0.46
N PHE A 62 8.51 2.93 0.03
CA PHE A 62 8.24 3.15 -1.40
C PHE A 62 9.52 3.15 -2.21
N LEU A 63 10.59 3.76 -1.71
CA LEU A 63 11.89 3.76 -2.37
C LEU A 63 12.46 2.35 -2.46
N VAL A 64 12.47 1.60 -1.34
CA VAL A 64 12.99 0.23 -1.30
C VAL A 64 12.21 -0.69 -2.24
N TYR A 65 10.88 -0.60 -2.27
CA TYR A 65 10.05 -1.46 -3.11
C TYR A 65 9.99 -1.04 -4.58
N ALA A 66 10.39 0.19 -4.91
CA ALA A 66 10.58 0.61 -6.30
C ALA A 66 11.85 0.00 -6.93
N ILE A 67 12.87 -0.32 -6.13
CA ILE A 67 14.16 -0.83 -6.64
C ILE A 67 14.01 -2.10 -7.50
N PRO A 68 13.29 -3.16 -7.08
CA PRO A 68 13.11 -4.35 -7.91
C PRO A 68 12.47 -4.05 -9.27
N ALA A 69 11.47 -3.17 -9.32
CA ALA A 69 10.83 -2.76 -10.56
C ALA A 69 11.81 -2.01 -11.47
N ILE A 70 12.55 -1.05 -10.92
CA ILE A 70 13.56 -0.28 -11.66
C ILE A 70 14.63 -1.20 -12.25
N VAL A 71 15.16 -2.14 -11.45
CA VAL A 71 16.17 -3.10 -11.89
C VAL A 71 15.62 -3.97 -13.02
N LEU A 72 14.42 -4.53 -12.88
CA LEU A 72 13.79 -5.35 -13.92
C LEU A 72 13.55 -4.58 -15.21
N LEU A 73 13.12 -3.32 -15.13
CA LEU A 73 12.92 -2.47 -16.31
C LEU A 73 14.25 -2.17 -17.00
N ILE A 74 15.27 -1.73 -16.26
CA ILE A 74 16.59 -1.42 -16.83
C ILE A 74 17.18 -2.66 -17.49
N VAL A 75 17.28 -3.78 -16.76
CA VAL A 75 17.87 -5.02 -17.30
C VAL A 75 17.04 -5.56 -18.46
N GLY A 76 15.71 -5.56 -18.34
CA GLY A 76 14.81 -6.02 -19.39
C GLY A 76 14.97 -5.23 -20.69
N PHE A 77 15.05 -3.90 -20.62
CA PHE A 77 15.30 -3.07 -21.79
C PHE A 77 16.73 -3.24 -22.34
N SER A 78 17.75 -3.25 -21.48
CA SER A 78 19.15 -3.41 -21.89
C SER A 78 19.43 -4.75 -22.56
N MET A 79 18.74 -5.81 -22.16
CA MET A 79 18.90 -7.16 -22.73
C MET A 79 17.86 -7.48 -23.82
N HIS A 80 16.99 -6.53 -24.19
CA HIS A 80 15.86 -6.75 -25.09
C HIS A 80 14.95 -7.92 -24.66
N TYR A 81 14.83 -8.15 -23.34
CA TYR A 81 14.07 -9.25 -22.77
C TYR A 81 12.74 -8.76 -22.18
N LEU A 82 11.71 -8.76 -23.03
CA LEU A 82 10.38 -8.24 -22.70
C LEU A 82 9.73 -8.85 -21.45
N PRO A 83 9.86 -10.15 -21.14
CA PRO A 83 9.27 -10.71 -19.92
C PRO A 83 9.65 -9.96 -18.63
N MET A 84 10.93 -9.57 -18.49
CA MET A 84 11.38 -8.76 -17.34
C MET A 84 10.74 -7.38 -17.33
N VAL A 85 10.58 -6.75 -18.49
CA VAL A 85 9.92 -5.45 -18.63
C VAL A 85 8.47 -5.54 -18.16
N PHE A 86 7.72 -6.55 -18.60
CA PHE A 86 6.31 -6.73 -18.22
C PHE A 86 6.14 -7.04 -16.73
N ILE A 87 7.04 -7.82 -16.12
CA ILE A 87 7.05 -8.03 -14.67
C ILE A 87 7.34 -6.70 -13.94
N GLY A 88 8.34 -5.94 -14.38
CA GLY A 88 8.67 -4.63 -13.82
C GLY A 88 7.51 -3.62 -13.91
N ILE A 89 6.79 -3.62 -15.04
CA ILE A 89 5.54 -2.84 -15.20
C ILE A 89 4.48 -3.30 -14.20
N GLY A 90 4.25 -4.60 -14.05
CA GLY A 90 3.28 -5.15 -13.10
C GLY A 90 3.55 -4.71 -11.66
N ILE A 91 4.81 -4.76 -11.22
CA ILE A 91 5.24 -4.27 -9.90
C ILE A 91 5.02 -2.76 -9.77
N THR A 92 5.39 -1.98 -10.81
CA THR A 92 5.22 -0.53 -10.82
C THR A 92 3.75 -0.13 -10.72
N LEU A 93 2.88 -0.79 -11.49
CA LEU A 93 1.44 -0.56 -11.46
C LEU A 93 0.84 -0.89 -10.10
N TYR A 94 1.25 -2.00 -9.48
CA TYR A 94 0.78 -2.32 -8.12
C TYR A 94 1.27 -1.27 -7.11
N GLY A 95 2.54 -0.86 -7.18
CA GLY A 95 3.08 0.19 -6.32
C GLY A 95 2.31 1.51 -6.45
N PHE A 96 1.93 1.88 -7.69
CA PHE A 96 1.07 3.03 -7.94
C PHE A 96 -0.34 2.85 -7.34
N THR A 97 -0.98 1.69 -7.55
CA THR A 97 -2.27 1.38 -6.92
C THR A 97 -2.17 1.47 -5.40
N TYR A 98 -1.12 0.92 -4.81
CA TYR A 98 -0.89 0.94 -3.38
C TYR A 98 -0.81 2.38 -2.88
N PHE A 99 0.07 3.19 -3.46
CA PHE A 99 0.20 4.59 -3.10
C PHE A 99 -1.10 5.39 -3.26
N ALA A 100 -1.81 5.19 -4.37
CA ALA A 100 -3.07 5.89 -4.62
C ALA A 100 -4.15 5.52 -3.58
N ILE A 101 -4.28 4.24 -3.23
CA ILE A 101 -5.29 3.80 -2.28
C ILE A 101 -4.87 4.15 -0.85
N HIS A 102 -3.65 3.80 -0.46
CA HIS A 102 -3.13 4.00 0.88
C HIS A 102 -2.96 5.50 1.20
N ASP A 103 -2.05 6.19 0.52
CA ASP A 103 -1.63 7.54 0.90
C ASP A 103 -2.63 8.62 0.49
N ILE A 104 -3.24 8.49 -0.70
CA ILE A 104 -4.20 9.48 -1.20
C ILE A 104 -5.61 9.18 -0.68
N ILE A 105 -6.07 7.93 -0.82
CA ILE A 105 -7.46 7.56 -0.49
C ILE A 105 -7.65 7.20 1.00
N ILE A 106 -6.70 6.63 1.71
CA ILE A 106 -6.90 6.31 3.13
C ILE A 106 -6.35 7.45 4.01
N HIS A 107 -5.08 7.83 3.84
CA HIS A 107 -4.42 8.81 4.71
C HIS A 107 -4.58 10.26 4.28
N HIS A 108 -5.17 10.52 3.10
CA HIS A 108 -5.40 11.88 2.59
C HIS A 108 -4.13 12.76 2.57
N ARG A 109 -2.95 12.16 2.34
CA ARG A 109 -1.67 12.88 2.29
C ARG A 109 -1.58 13.85 1.12
N ILE A 110 -2.29 13.53 0.03
CA ILE A 110 -2.53 14.44 -1.10
C ILE A 110 -4.03 14.69 -1.19
N LYS A 111 -4.44 15.95 -1.13
CA LYS A 111 -5.84 16.34 -1.26
C LYS A 111 -6.22 16.42 -2.74
N ILE A 112 -6.79 15.34 -3.26
CA ILE A 112 -7.38 15.30 -4.60
C ILE A 112 -8.91 15.41 -4.46
N SER A 113 -9.44 16.58 -4.76
CA SER A 113 -10.84 16.96 -4.51
C SER A 113 -11.87 16.16 -5.31
N PHE A 114 -11.49 15.56 -6.45
CA PHE A 114 -12.41 14.79 -7.30
C PHE A 114 -12.49 13.29 -6.98
N LEU A 115 -11.64 12.77 -6.08
CA LEU A 115 -11.70 11.36 -5.65
C LEU A 115 -12.83 11.18 -4.62
N ASN A 116 -14.05 11.00 -5.10
CA ASN A 116 -15.24 10.87 -4.27
C ASN A 116 -15.41 9.43 -3.74
N LYS A 117 -14.84 9.18 -2.56
CA LYS A 117 -14.78 7.85 -1.90
C LYS A 117 -16.17 7.29 -1.52
N LYS A 118 -17.18 8.16 -1.40
CA LYS A 118 -18.51 7.83 -0.87
C LYS A 118 -19.35 6.93 -1.78
N HIS A 119 -19.01 6.82 -3.07
CA HIS A 119 -19.84 6.08 -4.03
C HIS A 119 -19.30 4.68 -4.37
N ASN A 120 -18.08 4.32 -3.95
CA ASN A 120 -17.51 3.01 -4.22
C ASN A 120 -17.50 2.13 -2.96
N TYR A 121 -18.31 1.08 -2.97
CA TYR A 121 -18.47 0.14 -1.87
C TYR A 121 -17.17 -0.59 -1.52
N PHE A 122 -16.38 -0.98 -2.52
CA PHE A 122 -15.10 -1.66 -2.33
C PHE A 122 -14.07 -0.74 -1.66
N ILE A 123 -13.95 0.51 -2.14
CA ILE A 123 -13.06 1.50 -1.53
C ILE A 123 -13.46 1.77 -0.06
N GLN A 124 -14.75 1.86 0.24
CA GLN A 124 -15.20 2.00 1.63
C GLN A 124 -14.83 0.80 2.50
N ALA A 125 -14.92 -0.42 1.96
CA ALA A 125 -14.50 -1.63 2.67
C ALA A 125 -12.99 -1.65 2.93
N ILE A 126 -12.17 -1.24 1.95
CA ILE A 126 -10.72 -1.05 2.12
C ILE A 126 -10.45 -0.05 3.26
N ILE A 127 -11.08 1.13 3.22
CA ILE A 127 -10.88 2.17 4.23
C ILE A 127 -11.23 1.62 5.63
N ARG A 128 -12.33 0.87 5.77
CA ARG A 128 -12.70 0.24 7.04
C ARG A 128 -11.68 -0.80 7.50
N ALA A 129 -11.24 -1.66 6.59
CA ALA A 129 -10.27 -2.72 6.86
C ALA A 129 -8.93 -2.14 7.32
N HIS A 130 -8.44 -1.12 6.62
CA HIS A 130 -7.21 -0.40 6.96
C HIS A 130 -7.36 0.38 8.26
N THR A 131 -8.45 1.12 8.44
CA THR A 131 -8.70 1.85 9.69
C THR A 131 -8.74 0.92 10.90
N ALA A 132 -9.34 -0.27 10.76
CA ALA A 132 -9.37 -1.26 11.82
C ALA A 132 -7.96 -1.77 12.18
N HIS A 133 -7.06 -1.87 11.21
CA HIS A 133 -5.66 -2.20 11.47
C HIS A 133 -4.93 -1.10 12.24
N HIS A 134 -5.12 0.18 11.87
CA HIS A 134 -4.50 1.32 12.57
C HIS A 134 -5.12 1.60 13.94
N LYS A 135 -6.43 1.38 14.08
CA LYS A 135 -7.27 1.66 15.25
C LYS A 135 -8.14 0.44 15.59
N PRO A 136 -7.54 -0.64 16.11
CA PRO A 136 -8.28 -1.86 16.39
C PRO A 136 -9.28 -1.65 17.52
N LYS A 137 -10.55 -2.00 17.29
CA LYS A 137 -11.61 -1.98 18.32
C LYS A 137 -11.69 -3.29 19.08
N ASN A 138 -11.23 -4.38 18.47
CA ASN A 138 -11.25 -5.71 19.04
C ASN A 138 -10.06 -6.54 18.54
N LYS A 139 -9.81 -7.70 19.18
CA LYS A 139 -8.68 -8.59 18.85
C LYS A 139 -8.65 -9.07 17.39
N LYS A 140 -9.80 -9.11 16.70
CA LYS A 140 -9.86 -9.59 15.31
C LYS A 140 -9.34 -8.54 14.32
N ASP A 141 -9.21 -7.28 14.74
CA ASP A 141 -8.81 -6.16 13.88
C ASP A 141 -7.30 -6.08 13.63
N PHE A 142 -6.48 -6.72 14.47
CA PHE A 142 -5.02 -6.70 14.36
C PHE A 142 -4.45 -7.49 13.18
N ASN A 143 -5.21 -8.43 12.60
CA ASN A 143 -4.70 -9.37 11.59
C ASN A 143 -4.98 -8.95 10.14
N ASN A 144 -5.09 -7.65 9.85
CA ASN A 144 -5.28 -7.15 8.50
C ASN A 144 -4.08 -6.32 8.03
N TYR A 145 -3.17 -6.95 7.28
CA TYR A 145 -1.97 -6.32 6.73
C TYR A 145 -2.04 -6.10 5.21
N GLY A 146 -3.10 -6.60 4.57
CA GLY A 146 -3.32 -6.47 3.13
C GLY A 146 -4.06 -5.18 2.81
N LEU A 147 -3.90 -4.71 1.57
CA LEU A 147 -4.55 -3.50 1.08
C LEU A 147 -5.80 -3.85 0.27
N LEU A 148 -5.65 -4.69 -0.76
CA LEU A 148 -6.72 -5.10 -1.66
C LEU A 148 -7.39 -6.39 -1.20
N ILE A 149 -6.65 -7.26 -0.52
CA ILE A 149 -7.16 -8.52 0.03
C ILE A 149 -7.27 -8.38 1.55
N PHE A 150 -8.51 -8.38 2.02
CA PHE A 150 -8.87 -8.23 3.43
C PHE A 150 -10.09 -9.08 3.76
N SER A 151 -10.37 -9.26 5.05
CA SER A 151 -11.49 -10.06 5.52
C SER A 151 -12.85 -9.52 5.00
N PRO A 152 -13.74 -10.36 4.42
CA PRO A 152 -15.02 -9.92 3.89
C PRO A 152 -15.96 -9.22 4.89
N ARG A 153 -15.72 -9.38 6.20
CA ARG A 153 -16.48 -8.69 7.24
C ARG A 153 -16.49 -7.16 7.09
N TYR A 154 -15.47 -6.57 6.48
CA TYR A 154 -15.38 -5.13 6.27
C TYR A 154 -16.28 -4.61 5.14
N PHE A 155 -16.92 -5.48 4.38
CA PHE A 155 -17.99 -5.09 3.47
C PHE A 155 -19.28 -4.75 4.23
N LYS A 156 -19.51 -5.38 5.38
CA LYS A 156 -20.69 -5.11 6.22
C LYS A 156 -20.41 -3.88 7.08
N SER A 157 -21.36 -2.95 7.11
CA SER A 157 -21.34 -1.77 7.98
C SER A 157 -21.61 -2.14 9.42
#